data_AF-A0A7W0QWK5-F1
#
_entry.id   AF-A0A7W0QWK5-F1
#
_cell.length_a   1.000
_cell.length_b   1.000
_cell.length_c   1.000
_cell.angle_alpha   90.00
_cell.angle_beta   90.00
_cell.angle_gamma   90.00
#
_symmetry.space_group_name_H-M   'P 1'
#
loop_
_entity.id
_entity.type
_entity.pdbx_description
1 polymer ?
#
loop_
_entity_poly.entity_id
_entity_poly.type
_entity_poly.pdbx_seq_one_letter_code
_entity_poly.pdbx_strand_id
1 'polypeptide(L)'
;AYPVLTSLDLPQTDRNLPNFGGSSCGGTLFDILADSCNSSFGQMGLDLGGPAVIKGSEAFGFNDVPPLDLPAVESKFPTTDFKDRLPTLAQSAIGQNDVAATPLQMALVAAGIANDGVIMEPHVVDEIRDGEGDLVRKLDATQWRRAVNPQTAGVMRLAMMEVVKRGSATRLQLEGNPNVGAKTGTAQFGPAAPLKSHAWVIAWAGPPGQKPTVAVAVLVEGQDGASEQTGGRVAAPIAKTVIEAALRPPPEPPADPADPAASTTSTSPPATTVPTGGG
;
A
#
# COMPACT_ATOMS: atom_id res chain seq x y z
N ALA A 1 -8.16 2.95 21.60
CA ALA A 1 -7.19 1.84 21.61
C ALA A 1 -7.97 0.55 21.84
N TYR A 2 -7.51 -0.56 21.28
CA TYR A 2 -8.09 -1.89 21.49
C TYR A 2 -7.27 -2.69 22.51
N PRO A 3 -7.88 -3.63 23.26
CA PRO A 3 -7.15 -4.44 24.23
C PRO A 3 -6.06 -5.27 23.57
N VAL A 4 -5.00 -5.55 24.31
CA VAL A 4 -3.94 -6.48 23.90
C VAL A 4 -4.41 -7.90 24.19
N LEU A 5 -4.65 -8.67 23.13
CA LEU A 5 -5.20 -10.03 23.20
C LEU A 5 -4.33 -11.00 22.40
N THR A 6 -4.41 -12.29 22.70
CA THR A 6 -3.84 -13.36 21.86
C THR A 6 -4.86 -13.91 20.86
N SER A 7 -6.15 -13.80 21.18
CA SER A 7 -7.27 -14.14 20.32
C SER A 7 -8.50 -13.31 20.70
N LEU A 8 -9.39 -13.10 19.74
CA LEU A 8 -10.72 -12.53 19.96
C LEU A 8 -11.75 -13.65 20.06
N ASP A 9 -12.53 -13.68 21.14
CA ASP A 9 -13.70 -14.56 21.24
C ASP A 9 -14.80 -14.04 20.30
N LEU A 10 -15.31 -14.90 19.42
CA LEU A 10 -16.29 -14.51 18.41
C LEU A 10 -17.71 -14.77 18.93
N PRO A 11 -18.64 -13.82 18.78
CA PRO A 11 -20.05 -14.07 19.07
C PRO A 11 -20.62 -15.19 18.19
N GLN A 12 -21.68 -15.86 18.65
CA GLN A 12 -22.44 -16.85 17.87
C GLN A 12 -21.66 -18.14 17.53
N THR A 13 -20.50 -18.37 18.16
CA THR A 13 -19.70 -19.59 17.99
C THR A 13 -18.79 -19.81 19.20
N ASP A 14 -18.32 -21.04 19.39
CA ASP A 14 -17.29 -21.39 20.40
C ASP A 14 -15.86 -21.31 19.81
N ARG A 15 -15.72 -20.78 18.60
CA ARG A 15 -14.44 -20.54 17.93
C ARG A 15 -13.94 -19.12 18.22
N ASN A 16 -12.64 -18.96 18.26
CA ASN A 16 -12.00 -17.64 18.38
C ASN A 16 -11.27 -17.26 17.09
N LEU A 17 -10.89 -15.98 16.99
CA LEU A 17 -10.03 -15.44 15.96
C LEU A 17 -8.63 -15.19 16.57
N PRO A 18 -7.66 -16.08 16.37
CA PRO A 18 -6.32 -15.94 16.94
C PRO A 18 -5.48 -14.92 16.17
N ASN A 19 -4.58 -14.26 16.89
CA ASN A 19 -3.45 -13.57 16.28
C ASN A 19 -2.42 -14.58 15.77
N PHE A 20 -1.63 -14.16 14.77
CA PHE A 20 -0.62 -15.00 14.18
C PHE A 20 0.36 -15.55 15.22
N GLY A 21 0.59 -16.87 15.18
CA GLY A 21 1.52 -17.54 16.10
C GLY A 21 1.16 -17.43 17.58
N GLY A 22 -0.08 -17.05 17.92
CA GLY A 22 -0.50 -16.81 19.30
C GLY A 22 0.08 -15.53 19.91
N SER A 23 0.50 -14.57 19.08
CA SER A 23 1.08 -13.31 19.55
C SER A 23 0.07 -12.46 20.33
N SER A 24 0.57 -11.76 21.35
CA SER A 24 -0.21 -10.77 22.10
C SER A 24 -0.18 -9.44 21.35
N CYS A 25 -1.33 -8.94 20.92
CA CYS A 25 -1.42 -7.84 19.95
C CYS A 25 -2.62 -6.92 20.28
N GLY A 26 -2.43 -5.60 20.21
CA GLY A 26 -3.46 -4.59 20.51
C GLY A 26 -2.87 -3.18 20.58
N GLY A 27 -3.56 -2.25 21.23
CA GLY A 27 -3.06 -0.89 21.46
C GLY A 27 -3.68 0.16 20.55
N THR A 28 -2.88 1.11 20.07
CA THR A 28 -3.34 2.18 19.18
C THR A 28 -3.56 1.64 17.76
N LEU A 29 -4.23 2.41 16.90
CA LEU A 29 -4.38 2.06 15.48
C LEU A 29 -3.01 1.82 14.81
N PHE A 30 -1.99 2.59 15.20
CA PHE A 30 -0.63 2.46 14.67
C PHE A 30 0.01 1.12 15.05
N ASP A 31 -0.15 0.70 16.31
CA ASP A 31 0.33 -0.60 16.78
C ASP A 31 -0.38 -1.75 16.06
N ILE A 32 -1.71 -1.64 15.98
CA ILE A 32 -2.57 -2.65 15.34
C ILE A 32 -2.23 -2.82 13.86
N LEU A 33 -2.00 -1.74 13.14
CA LEU A 33 -1.59 -1.80 11.73
C LEU A 33 -0.16 -2.34 11.56
N ALA A 34 0.78 -1.88 12.39
CA ALA A 34 2.18 -2.30 12.32
C ALA A 34 2.32 -3.82 12.52
N ASP A 35 1.68 -4.33 13.57
CA ASP A 35 1.81 -5.72 14.01
C ASP A 35 0.77 -6.65 13.35
N SER A 36 -0.18 -6.09 12.62
CA SER A 36 -1.23 -6.83 11.90
C SER A 36 -2.14 -7.65 12.83
N CYS A 37 -2.68 -7.03 13.88
CA CYS A 37 -3.45 -7.74 14.92
C CYS A 37 -4.83 -8.21 14.43
N ASN A 38 -4.97 -9.50 14.09
CA ASN A 38 -6.25 -10.11 13.69
C ASN A 38 -7.35 -9.90 14.74
N SER A 39 -7.06 -10.09 16.02
CA SER A 39 -8.05 -9.91 17.11
C SER A 39 -8.61 -8.48 17.15
N SER A 40 -7.75 -7.48 16.96
CA SER A 40 -8.15 -6.08 17.00
C SER A 40 -8.91 -5.66 15.75
N PHE A 41 -8.47 -6.08 14.57
CA PHE A 41 -9.20 -5.80 13.32
C PHE A 41 -10.56 -6.51 13.27
N GLY A 42 -10.62 -7.76 13.75
CA GLY A 42 -11.88 -8.49 13.91
C GLY A 42 -12.84 -7.75 14.84
N GLN A 43 -12.36 -7.27 16.00
CA GLN A 43 -13.18 -6.51 16.94
C GLN A 43 -13.63 -5.16 16.33
N MET A 44 -12.75 -4.44 15.62
CA MET A 44 -13.14 -3.22 14.90
C MET A 44 -14.28 -3.50 13.90
N GLY A 45 -14.20 -4.61 13.16
CA GLY A 45 -15.26 -5.02 12.25
C GLY A 45 -16.60 -5.26 12.95
N LEU A 46 -16.58 -5.89 14.12
CA LEU A 46 -17.77 -6.12 14.95
C LEU A 46 -18.33 -4.80 15.52
N ASP A 47 -17.47 -3.91 16.00
CA ASP A 47 -17.87 -2.62 16.57
C ASP A 47 -18.52 -1.70 15.52
N LEU A 48 -17.96 -1.68 14.30
CA LEU A 48 -18.49 -0.90 13.18
C LEU A 48 -19.80 -1.50 12.64
N GLY A 49 -19.89 -2.83 12.62
CA GLY A 49 -21.01 -3.56 12.05
C GLY A 49 -20.95 -3.69 10.52
N GLY A 50 -21.64 -4.72 10.01
CA GLY A 50 -21.63 -5.10 8.60
C GLY A 50 -21.86 -3.94 7.62
N PRO A 51 -22.94 -3.14 7.76
CA PRO A 51 -23.23 -2.04 6.83
C PRO A 51 -22.10 -1.01 6.71
N ALA A 52 -21.42 -0.68 7.82
CA ALA A 52 -20.33 0.29 7.81
C ALA A 52 -19.07 -0.28 7.16
N VAL A 53 -18.75 -1.56 7.42
CA VAL A 53 -17.61 -2.25 6.79
C VAL A 53 -17.82 -2.38 5.28
N ILE A 54 -19.02 -2.82 4.85
CA ILE A 54 -19.38 -2.91 3.42
C ILE A 54 -19.21 -1.55 2.74
N LYS A 55 -19.83 -0.51 3.31
CA LYS A 55 -19.74 0.85 2.77
C LYS A 55 -18.30 1.34 2.67
N GLY A 56 -17.47 1.04 3.67
CA GLY A 56 -16.04 1.35 3.65
C GLY A 56 -15.31 0.68 2.49
N SER A 57 -15.51 -0.62 2.32
CA SER A 57 -14.92 -1.40 1.22
C SER A 57 -15.36 -0.88 -0.16
N GLU A 58 -16.65 -0.58 -0.35
CA GLU A 58 -17.20 -0.07 -1.61
C GLU A 58 -16.73 1.36 -1.93
N ALA A 59 -16.55 2.20 -0.91
CA ALA A 59 -15.96 3.52 -1.08
C ALA A 59 -14.52 3.43 -1.64
N PHE A 60 -13.81 2.35 -1.32
CA PHE A 60 -12.50 2.05 -1.90
C PHE A 60 -12.55 1.35 -3.26
N GLY A 61 -13.73 0.96 -3.76
CA GLY A 61 -13.92 0.39 -5.10
C GLY A 61 -14.23 -1.11 -5.13
N PHE A 62 -14.34 -1.80 -3.99
CA PHE A 62 -14.90 -3.15 -3.98
C PHE A 62 -16.36 -3.15 -4.47
N ASN A 63 -16.78 -4.27 -5.03
CA ASN A 63 -18.09 -4.49 -5.64
C ASN A 63 -18.38 -3.60 -6.86
N ASP A 64 -17.35 -3.00 -7.45
CA ASP A 64 -17.42 -2.24 -8.68
C ASP A 64 -16.24 -2.61 -9.59
N VAL A 65 -16.44 -2.48 -10.91
CA VAL A 65 -15.36 -2.70 -11.88
C VAL A 65 -14.59 -1.39 -12.03
N PRO A 66 -13.27 -1.36 -11.76
CA PRO A 66 -12.47 -0.15 -11.97
C PRO A 66 -12.58 0.34 -13.43
N PRO A 67 -12.72 1.66 -13.68
CA PRO A 67 -12.82 2.24 -15.01
C PRO A 67 -11.44 2.28 -15.69
N LEU A 68 -10.90 1.11 -16.00
CA LEU A 68 -9.66 0.96 -16.74
C LEU A 68 -9.96 1.05 -18.24
N ASP A 69 -9.06 1.65 -18.99
CA ASP A 69 -9.06 1.69 -20.46
C ASP A 69 -8.76 0.34 -21.14
N LEU A 70 -8.58 -0.70 -20.33
CA LEU A 70 -8.49 -2.12 -20.68
C LEU A 70 -9.54 -2.92 -19.88
N PRO A 71 -9.90 -4.14 -20.30
CA PRO A 71 -10.81 -4.98 -19.53
C PRO A 71 -10.33 -5.18 -18.08
N ALA A 72 -11.18 -4.81 -17.13
CA ALA A 72 -10.96 -4.98 -15.70
C ALA A 72 -12.00 -5.93 -15.09
N VAL A 73 -11.66 -6.50 -13.94
CA VAL A 73 -12.57 -7.35 -13.16
C VAL A 73 -12.77 -6.78 -11.77
N GLU A 74 -14.00 -6.90 -11.30
CA GLU A 74 -14.45 -6.50 -9.97
C GLU A 74 -13.70 -7.26 -8.87
N SER A 75 -13.32 -6.54 -7.80
CA SER A 75 -12.96 -7.14 -6.52
C SER A 75 -14.19 -7.23 -5.62
N LYS A 76 -14.34 -8.30 -4.85
CA LYS A 76 -15.56 -8.62 -4.10
C LYS A 76 -15.38 -8.47 -2.60
N PHE A 77 -16.35 -7.83 -1.98
CA PHE A 77 -16.55 -7.83 -0.54
C PHE A 77 -17.96 -8.34 -0.23
N PRO A 78 -18.15 -9.27 0.73
CA PRO A 78 -19.45 -9.85 1.03
C PRO A 78 -20.48 -8.79 1.44
N THR A 79 -21.61 -8.74 0.73
CA THR A 79 -22.75 -7.82 0.97
C THR A 79 -23.92 -8.48 1.71
N THR A 80 -23.72 -9.70 2.23
CA THR A 80 -24.72 -10.41 3.03
C THR A 80 -25.10 -9.63 4.29
N ASP A 81 -26.31 -9.88 4.81
CA ASP A 81 -26.62 -9.51 6.19
C ASP A 81 -25.74 -10.34 7.15
N PHE A 82 -25.04 -9.65 8.04
CA PHE A 82 -24.12 -10.23 9.01
C PHE A 82 -24.76 -10.45 10.39
N LYS A 83 -26.03 -10.10 10.58
CA LYS A 83 -26.71 -10.17 11.89
C LYS A 83 -26.55 -11.52 12.59
N ASP A 84 -26.68 -12.62 11.84
CA ASP A 84 -26.51 -14.00 12.34
C ASP A 84 -25.20 -14.65 11.86
N ARG A 85 -24.23 -13.82 11.46
CA ARG A 85 -22.94 -14.23 10.89
C ARG A 85 -21.78 -13.35 11.38
N LEU A 86 -21.80 -12.97 12.65
CA LEU A 86 -20.76 -12.11 13.25
C LEU A 86 -19.34 -12.70 13.15
N PRO A 87 -19.10 -14.02 13.27
CA PRO A 87 -17.79 -14.61 12.98
C PRO A 87 -17.31 -14.35 11.55
N THR A 88 -18.22 -14.37 10.58
CA THR A 88 -17.93 -14.07 9.18
C THR A 88 -17.60 -12.59 8.98
N LEU A 89 -18.30 -11.69 9.68
CA LEU A 89 -17.99 -10.26 9.66
C LEU A 89 -16.57 -9.98 10.19
N ALA A 90 -16.22 -10.56 11.34
CA ALA A 90 -14.89 -10.42 11.93
C ALA A 90 -13.79 -10.96 10.99
N GLN A 91 -14.02 -12.10 10.34
CA GLN A 91 -13.09 -12.65 9.34
C GLN A 91 -13.01 -11.78 8.07
N SER A 92 -14.13 -11.24 7.60
CA SER A 92 -14.14 -10.36 6.43
C SER A 92 -13.40 -9.05 6.72
N ALA A 93 -13.47 -8.54 7.95
CA ALA A 93 -12.75 -7.34 8.38
C ALA A 93 -11.22 -7.51 8.38
N ILE A 94 -10.71 -8.75 8.42
CA ILE A 94 -9.28 -9.06 8.27
C ILE A 94 -8.91 -9.50 6.84
N GLY A 95 -9.86 -9.42 5.89
CA GLY A 95 -9.64 -9.81 4.50
C GLY A 95 -9.69 -11.33 4.25
N GLN A 96 -10.32 -12.10 5.13
CA GLN A 96 -10.54 -13.55 4.98
C GLN A 96 -11.99 -13.85 4.55
N ASN A 97 -12.30 -15.14 4.38
CA ASN A 97 -13.60 -15.65 3.92
C ASN A 97 -13.89 -15.25 2.46
N ASP A 98 -15.03 -14.62 2.18
CA ASP A 98 -15.51 -14.31 0.83
C ASP A 98 -14.96 -12.98 0.27
N VAL A 99 -13.90 -12.43 0.89
CA VAL A 99 -13.21 -11.23 0.39
C VAL A 99 -12.21 -11.66 -0.68
N ALA A 100 -12.34 -11.10 -1.89
CA ALA A 100 -11.44 -11.38 -3.00
C ALA A 100 -11.04 -10.07 -3.69
N ALA A 101 -9.75 -9.84 -3.90
CA ALA A 101 -9.25 -8.61 -4.48
C ALA A 101 -8.30 -8.85 -5.66
N THR A 102 -8.38 -7.99 -6.67
CA THR A 102 -7.38 -7.93 -7.74
C THR A 102 -6.17 -7.11 -7.30
N PRO A 103 -4.96 -7.38 -7.82
CA PRO A 103 -3.81 -6.51 -7.60
C PRO A 103 -4.07 -5.05 -8.02
N LEU A 104 -4.81 -4.83 -9.12
CA LEU A 104 -5.20 -3.48 -9.56
C LEU A 104 -6.02 -2.75 -8.49
N GLN A 105 -7.07 -3.38 -7.97
CA GLN A 105 -7.91 -2.79 -6.91
C GLN A 105 -7.08 -2.42 -5.69
N MET A 106 -6.19 -3.31 -5.27
CA MET A 106 -5.36 -3.10 -4.08
C MET A 106 -4.28 -2.02 -4.30
N ALA A 107 -3.79 -1.85 -5.53
CA ALA A 107 -2.94 -0.71 -5.90
C ALA A 107 -3.74 0.61 -5.86
N LEU A 108 -4.98 0.62 -6.32
CA LEU A 108 -5.88 1.79 -6.24
C LEU A 108 -6.21 2.17 -4.80
N VAL A 109 -6.35 1.20 -3.89
CA VAL A 109 -6.50 1.46 -2.44
C VAL A 109 -5.28 2.21 -1.89
N ALA A 110 -4.07 1.72 -2.17
CA ALA A 110 -2.85 2.39 -1.73
C ALA A 110 -2.70 3.79 -2.36
N ALA A 111 -2.98 3.92 -3.65
CA ALA A 111 -2.96 5.19 -4.37
C ALA A 111 -3.97 6.19 -3.78
N GLY A 112 -5.19 5.74 -3.43
CA GLY A 112 -6.20 6.57 -2.80
C GLY A 112 -5.75 7.13 -1.45
N ILE A 113 -5.14 6.30 -0.60
CA ILE A 113 -4.58 6.76 0.69
C ILE A 113 -3.42 7.73 0.48
N ALA A 114 -2.53 7.43 -0.48
CA ALA A 114 -1.44 8.31 -0.87
C ALA A 114 -1.93 9.68 -1.36
N ASN A 115 -3.05 9.69 -2.11
CA ASN A 115 -3.62 10.86 -2.77
C ASN A 115 -4.81 11.48 -1.98
N ASP A 116 -4.61 11.68 -0.67
CA ASP A 116 -5.56 12.41 0.19
C ASP A 116 -7.01 11.88 0.16
N GLY A 117 -7.15 10.55 -0.02
CA GLY A 117 -8.41 9.82 -0.06
C GLY A 117 -9.08 9.78 -1.44
N VAL A 118 -8.45 10.34 -2.48
CA VAL A 118 -8.98 10.39 -3.85
C VAL A 118 -8.39 9.27 -4.70
N ILE A 119 -9.25 8.41 -5.23
CA ILE A 119 -8.90 7.36 -6.18
C ILE A 119 -9.10 7.93 -7.59
N MET A 120 -8.02 7.98 -8.36
CA MET A 120 -8.02 8.42 -9.75
C MET A 120 -8.48 7.28 -10.68
N GLU A 121 -9.01 7.64 -11.84
CA GLU A 121 -9.28 6.71 -12.92
C GLU A 121 -7.96 6.15 -13.47
N PRO A 122 -7.72 4.83 -13.40
CA PRO A 122 -6.50 4.24 -13.92
C PRO A 122 -6.53 4.17 -15.45
N HIS A 123 -5.39 4.41 -16.09
CA HIS A 123 -5.20 4.23 -17.53
C HIS A 123 -3.84 3.60 -17.81
N VAL A 124 -3.75 2.83 -18.89
CA VAL A 124 -2.50 2.32 -19.46
C VAL A 124 -2.07 3.17 -20.67
N VAL A 125 -3.04 3.74 -21.39
CA VAL A 125 -2.81 4.58 -22.56
C VAL A 125 -2.51 6.01 -22.12
N ASP A 126 -1.37 6.56 -22.55
CA ASP A 126 -0.99 7.97 -22.34
C ASP A 126 -1.63 8.89 -23.41
N GLU A 127 -1.49 8.49 -24.68
CA GLU A 127 -2.02 9.23 -25.82
C GLU A 127 -2.34 8.32 -27.01
N ILE A 128 -3.21 8.82 -27.89
CA ILE A 128 -3.60 8.22 -29.15
C ILE A 128 -3.08 9.13 -30.26
N ARG A 129 -2.32 8.56 -31.19
CA ARG A 129 -1.81 9.22 -32.39
C ARG A 129 -2.38 8.58 -33.64
N ASP A 130 -2.50 9.34 -34.72
CA ASP A 130 -2.91 8.81 -36.02
C ASP A 130 -1.74 8.16 -36.77
N GLY A 131 -1.97 7.74 -38.01
CA GLY A 131 -0.96 7.10 -38.86
C GLY A 131 0.18 8.03 -39.29
N GLU A 132 0.02 9.34 -39.13
CA GLU A 132 1.03 10.36 -39.46
C GLU A 132 1.83 10.76 -38.21
N GLY A 133 1.41 10.28 -37.03
CA GLY A 133 2.04 10.56 -35.74
C GLY A 133 1.45 11.78 -35.04
N ASP A 134 0.41 12.40 -35.59
CA ASP A 134 -0.24 13.56 -35.00
C ASP A 134 -1.10 13.16 -33.80
N LEU A 135 -1.11 14.03 -32.77
CA LEU A 135 -1.85 13.78 -31.54
C LEU A 135 -3.36 13.87 -31.79
N VAL A 136 -4.06 12.75 -31.63
CA VAL A 136 -5.52 12.67 -31.74
C VAL A 136 -6.19 12.91 -30.39
N ARG A 137 -5.66 12.27 -29.34
CA ARG A 137 -6.20 12.40 -27.98
C ARG A 137 -5.11 12.15 -26.95
N LYS A 138 -5.04 13.01 -25.94
CA LYS A 138 -4.29 12.76 -24.71
C LYS A 138 -5.29 12.40 -23.60
N LEU A 139 -4.95 11.44 -22.73
CA LEU A 139 -5.79 11.12 -21.58
C LEU A 139 -5.37 11.98 -20.39
N ASP A 140 -6.31 12.77 -19.88
CA ASP A 140 -6.10 13.59 -18.69
C ASP A 140 -6.46 12.81 -17.42
N ALA A 141 -5.77 13.12 -16.32
CA ALA A 141 -6.05 12.50 -15.02
C ALA A 141 -7.42 12.94 -14.49
N THR A 142 -8.36 11.99 -14.38
CA THR A 142 -9.71 12.20 -13.85
C THR A 142 -9.88 11.51 -12.50
N GLN A 143 -10.66 12.13 -11.62
CA GLN A 143 -11.05 11.51 -10.36
C GLN A 143 -12.14 10.47 -10.64
N TRP A 144 -11.93 9.23 -10.18
CA TRP A 144 -12.99 8.22 -10.18
C TRP A 144 -13.91 8.39 -8.96
N ARG A 145 -13.32 8.39 -7.75
CA ARG A 145 -14.08 8.55 -6.49
C ARG A 145 -13.24 9.06 -5.33
N ARG A 146 -13.92 9.45 -4.25
CA ARG A 146 -13.29 9.74 -2.96
C ARG A 146 -13.68 8.68 -1.95
N ALA A 147 -12.70 7.90 -1.49
CA ALA A 147 -12.92 6.85 -0.50
C ALA A 147 -13.01 7.42 0.93
N VAL A 148 -12.13 8.36 1.26
CA VAL A 148 -12.06 9.00 2.58
C VAL A 148 -11.72 10.49 2.45
N ASN A 149 -11.90 11.23 3.55
CA ASN A 149 -11.44 12.62 3.61
C ASN A 149 -9.90 12.70 3.75
N PRO A 150 -9.27 13.86 3.46
CA PRO A 150 -7.82 14.03 3.55
C PRO A 150 -7.23 13.76 4.94
N GLN A 151 -7.98 14.08 6.01
CA GLN A 151 -7.51 13.88 7.38
C GLN A 151 -7.39 12.38 7.71
N THR A 152 -8.40 11.58 7.37
CA THR A 152 -8.38 10.12 7.51
C THR A 152 -7.26 9.51 6.66
N ALA A 153 -7.09 9.95 5.41
CA ALA A 153 -5.99 9.51 4.56
C ALA A 153 -4.62 9.85 5.17
N GLY A 154 -4.46 11.04 5.74
CA GLY A 154 -3.23 11.47 6.43
C GLY A 154 -2.89 10.58 7.63
N VAL A 155 -3.86 10.27 8.49
CA VAL A 155 -3.68 9.35 9.61
C VAL A 155 -3.29 7.95 9.10
N MET A 156 -3.96 7.46 8.06
CA MET A 156 -3.66 6.16 7.48
C MET A 156 -2.26 6.10 6.87
N ARG A 157 -1.80 7.17 6.20
CA ARG A 157 -0.41 7.25 5.70
C ARG A 157 0.59 7.11 6.84
N LEU A 158 0.43 7.86 7.92
CA LEU A 158 1.33 7.76 9.08
C LEU A 158 1.31 6.34 9.69
N ALA A 159 0.14 5.71 9.77
CA ALA A 159 0.03 4.33 10.25
C ALA A 159 0.72 3.33 9.32
N MET A 160 0.55 3.47 8.00
CA MET A 160 1.24 2.66 6.99
C MET A 160 2.77 2.83 7.02
N MET A 161 3.27 4.03 7.35
CA MET A 161 4.71 4.26 7.57
C MET A 161 5.24 3.47 8.77
N GLU A 162 4.47 3.36 9.85
CA GLU A 162 4.87 2.56 11.02
C GLU A 162 4.97 1.06 10.70
N VAL A 163 4.14 0.55 9.78
CA VAL A 163 4.24 -0.84 9.27
C VAL A 163 5.61 -1.10 8.62
N VAL A 164 6.14 -0.12 7.88
CA VAL A 164 7.46 -0.21 7.24
C VAL A 164 8.57 0.06 8.25
N LYS A 165 8.38 1.01 9.17
CA LYS A 165 9.42 1.42 10.13
C LYS A 165 9.73 0.34 11.17
N ARG A 166 8.70 -0.33 11.70
CA ARG A 166 8.86 -1.28 12.81
C ARG A 166 7.98 -2.51 12.73
N GLY A 167 7.01 -2.53 11.81
CA GLY A 167 6.02 -3.58 11.73
C GLY A 167 6.36 -4.70 10.76
N SER A 168 5.29 -5.31 10.24
CA SER A 168 5.36 -6.45 9.34
C SER A 168 6.01 -6.19 7.97
N ALA A 169 6.20 -4.93 7.56
CA ALA A 169 6.76 -4.55 6.25
C ALA A 169 8.19 -3.98 6.32
N THR A 170 8.96 -4.26 7.38
CA THR A 170 10.33 -3.73 7.57
C THR A 170 11.29 -3.97 6.41
N ARG A 171 11.11 -5.04 5.63
CA ARG A 171 11.93 -5.30 4.43
C ARG A 171 11.68 -4.32 3.27
N LEU A 172 10.66 -3.47 3.38
CA LEU A 172 10.34 -2.42 2.40
C LEU A 172 11.04 -1.09 2.70
N GLN A 173 11.77 -0.99 3.81
CA GLN A 173 12.51 0.24 4.14
C GLN A 173 13.45 0.66 3.02
N LEU A 174 13.37 1.93 2.65
CA LEU A 174 14.22 2.58 1.64
C LEU A 174 15.33 3.34 2.35
N GLU A 175 16.57 3.13 1.92
CA GLU A 175 17.72 3.82 2.52
C GLU A 175 17.62 5.33 2.27
N GLY A 176 17.76 6.13 3.33
CA GLY A 176 17.69 7.59 3.25
C GLY A 176 16.31 8.17 2.89
N ASN A 177 15.28 7.34 2.67
CA ASN A 177 13.95 7.79 2.29
C ASN A 177 12.86 7.24 3.22
N PRO A 178 12.37 8.05 4.19
CA PRO A 178 11.30 7.64 5.07
C PRO A 178 9.90 7.74 4.43
N ASN A 179 9.78 8.30 3.22
CA ASN A 179 8.50 8.57 2.57
C ASN A 179 7.95 7.33 1.86
N VAL A 180 7.67 6.30 2.66
CA VAL A 180 7.16 5.01 2.21
C VAL A 180 6.22 4.44 3.25
N GLY A 181 5.05 3.97 2.82
CA GLY A 181 4.07 3.33 3.66
C GLY A 181 3.54 2.06 3.01
N ALA A 182 3.25 1.05 3.81
CA ALA A 182 2.79 -0.23 3.30
C ALA A 182 1.81 -0.93 4.24
N LYS A 183 1.15 -1.97 3.72
CA LYS A 183 0.51 -3.00 4.53
C LYS A 183 0.76 -4.37 3.90
N THR A 184 1.14 -5.33 4.74
CA THR A 184 1.27 -6.74 4.37
C THR A 184 -0.07 -7.45 4.46
N GLY A 185 -0.23 -8.52 3.67
CA GLY A 185 -1.32 -9.47 3.81
C GLY A 185 -0.83 -10.89 3.60
N THR A 186 -1.52 -11.84 4.22
CA THR A 186 -1.33 -13.26 3.96
C THR A 186 -2.69 -13.91 3.90
N ALA A 187 -3.06 -14.41 2.72
CA ALA A 187 -4.34 -15.08 2.51
C ALA A 187 -4.09 -16.59 2.40
N GLN A 188 -4.71 -17.38 3.28
CA GLN A 188 -4.54 -18.84 3.29
C GLN A 188 -5.52 -19.48 2.31
N PHE A 189 -5.09 -20.53 1.60
CA PHE A 189 -5.94 -21.26 0.66
C PHE A 189 -5.57 -22.74 0.56
N GLY A 190 -6.52 -23.56 0.09
CA GLY A 190 -6.36 -24.99 -0.14
C GLY A 190 -7.31 -25.85 0.72
N PRO A 191 -7.55 -27.12 0.32
CA PRO A 191 -8.59 -27.96 0.93
C PRO A 191 -8.16 -28.64 2.23
N ALA A 192 -6.86 -28.72 2.53
CA ALA A 192 -6.34 -29.39 3.72
C ALA A 192 -4.96 -28.85 4.13
N ALA A 193 -4.64 -29.00 5.41
CA ALA A 193 -3.35 -28.61 5.96
C ALA A 193 -2.19 -29.47 5.39
N PRO A 194 -0.98 -28.91 5.22
CA PRO A 194 -0.65 -27.50 5.43
C PRO A 194 -1.26 -26.62 4.32
N LEU A 195 -1.99 -25.58 4.74
CA LEU A 195 -2.54 -24.60 3.81
C LEU A 195 -1.41 -23.84 3.12
N LYS A 196 -1.60 -23.50 1.86
CA LYS A 196 -0.73 -22.57 1.14
C LYS A 196 -1.15 -21.15 1.45
N SER A 197 -0.26 -20.18 1.18
CA SER A 197 -0.63 -18.78 1.28
C SER A 197 -0.25 -17.96 0.06
N HIS A 198 -1.09 -16.97 -0.22
CA HIS A 198 -0.73 -15.84 -1.08
C HIS A 198 -0.05 -14.78 -0.22
N ALA A 199 1.14 -14.35 -0.64
CA ALA A 199 1.86 -13.26 -0.02
C ALA A 199 1.48 -11.93 -0.68
N TRP A 200 0.95 -10.99 0.11
CA TRP A 200 0.51 -9.69 -0.36
C TRP A 200 1.31 -8.55 0.28
N VAL A 201 1.59 -7.51 -0.51
CA VAL A 201 1.93 -6.18 -0.03
C VAL A 201 1.24 -5.15 -0.90
N ILE A 202 0.63 -4.15 -0.27
CA ILE A 202 0.36 -2.86 -0.92
C ILE A 202 1.26 -1.80 -0.34
N ALA A 203 1.73 -0.88 -1.16
CA ALA A 203 2.60 0.19 -0.73
C ALA A 203 2.37 1.46 -1.55
N TRP A 204 2.75 2.59 -0.96
CA TRP A 204 2.97 3.84 -1.66
C TRP A 204 4.33 4.41 -1.27
N ALA A 205 4.92 5.20 -2.16
CA ALA A 205 6.19 5.87 -1.91
C ALA A 205 6.30 7.17 -2.71
N GLY A 206 7.16 8.06 -2.24
CA GLY A 206 7.56 9.26 -2.97
C GLY A 206 8.97 9.69 -2.62
N PRO A 207 9.49 10.75 -3.26
CA PRO A 207 10.73 11.38 -2.83
C PRO A 207 10.63 11.87 -1.37
N PRO A 208 11.74 11.94 -0.62
CA PRO A 208 11.74 12.44 0.75
C PRO A 208 11.08 13.83 0.86
N GLY A 209 10.10 13.98 1.76
CA GLY A 209 9.41 15.25 2.02
C GLY A 209 8.42 15.69 0.93
N GLN A 210 8.18 14.87 -0.11
CA GLN A 210 7.25 15.18 -1.19
C GLN A 210 5.97 14.33 -1.11
N LYS A 211 4.96 14.65 -1.94
CA LYS A 211 3.80 13.77 -2.07
C LYS A 211 4.25 12.42 -2.66
N PRO A 212 3.64 11.30 -2.24
CA PRO A 212 3.86 10.02 -2.89
C PRO A 212 3.50 10.11 -4.38
N THR A 213 4.35 9.51 -5.22
CA THR A 213 4.19 9.50 -6.69
C THR A 213 4.01 8.09 -7.23
N VAL A 214 4.16 7.07 -6.38
CA VAL A 214 4.10 5.65 -6.77
C VAL A 214 3.21 4.90 -5.79
N ALA A 215 2.35 4.03 -6.32
CA ALA A 215 1.62 3.02 -5.57
C ALA A 215 1.85 1.64 -6.22
N VAL A 216 2.00 0.60 -5.40
CA VAL A 216 2.31 -0.76 -5.85
C VAL A 216 1.45 -1.76 -5.08
N ALA A 217 0.94 -2.78 -5.77
CA ALA A 217 0.46 -4.00 -5.16
C ALA A 217 1.28 -5.18 -5.70
N VAL A 218 1.78 -6.02 -4.79
CA VAL A 218 2.48 -7.27 -5.11
C VAL A 218 1.70 -8.43 -4.52
N LEU A 219 1.39 -9.40 -5.38
CA LEU A 219 0.84 -10.70 -5.04
C LEU A 219 1.82 -11.77 -5.49
N VAL A 220 2.26 -12.62 -4.57
CA VAL A 220 3.02 -13.84 -4.89
C VAL A 220 2.21 -15.05 -4.47
N GLU A 221 1.86 -15.90 -5.43
CA GLU A 221 0.92 -16.97 -5.22
C GLU A 221 1.54 -18.25 -4.67
N GLY A 222 0.72 -19.05 -3.97
CA GLY A 222 1.03 -20.45 -3.68
C GLY A 222 2.31 -20.70 -2.90
N GLN A 223 2.64 -19.83 -1.95
CA GLN A 223 3.77 -20.02 -1.05
C GLN A 223 3.53 -21.22 -0.14
N ASP A 224 4.53 -22.07 -0.03
CA ASP A 224 4.49 -23.23 0.85
C ASP A 224 4.56 -22.77 2.31
N GLY A 225 3.61 -23.27 3.11
CA GLY A 225 3.46 -22.91 4.52
C GLY A 225 2.65 -21.63 4.73
N ALA A 226 1.56 -21.75 5.48
CA ALA A 226 0.75 -20.63 5.95
C ALA A 226 1.47 -19.83 7.04
N SER A 227 2.38 -18.93 6.64
CA SER A 227 3.00 -17.97 7.56
C SER A 227 2.55 -16.56 7.21
N GLU A 228 1.96 -15.83 8.16
CA GLU A 228 1.59 -14.42 7.95
C GLU A 228 2.81 -13.50 7.74
N GLN A 229 4.02 -13.99 7.99
CA GLN A 229 5.26 -13.31 7.62
C GLN A 229 5.55 -13.38 6.11
N THR A 230 4.83 -14.19 5.32
CA THR A 230 5.11 -14.34 3.89
C THR A 230 4.95 -13.04 3.11
N GLY A 231 3.92 -12.22 3.38
CA GLY A 231 3.80 -10.89 2.78
C GLY A 231 5.05 -10.02 3.01
N GLY A 232 5.47 -9.88 4.27
CA GLY A 232 6.66 -9.12 4.64
C GLY A 232 8.00 -9.74 4.23
N ARG A 233 8.06 -11.06 4.04
CA ARG A 233 9.28 -11.80 3.68
C ARG A 233 9.48 -11.93 2.17
N VAL A 234 8.39 -12.09 1.42
CA VAL A 234 8.41 -12.42 -0.02
C VAL A 234 7.96 -11.23 -0.87
N ALA A 235 6.77 -10.67 -0.59
CA ALA A 235 6.22 -9.60 -1.41
C ALA A 235 6.87 -8.23 -1.13
N ALA A 236 7.26 -7.94 0.13
CA ALA A 236 7.85 -6.65 0.48
C ALA A 236 9.20 -6.35 -0.24
N PRO A 237 10.15 -7.29 -0.35
CA PRO A 237 11.37 -7.07 -1.15
C PRO A 237 11.09 -6.78 -2.63
N ILE A 238 10.10 -7.45 -3.23
CA ILE A 238 9.71 -7.21 -4.63
C ILE A 238 9.15 -5.79 -4.77
N ALA A 239 8.24 -5.40 -3.87
CA ALA A 239 7.68 -4.05 -3.86
C ALA A 239 8.78 -2.98 -3.69
N LYS A 240 9.77 -3.24 -2.82
CA LYS A 240 10.94 -2.36 -2.67
C LYS A 240 11.70 -2.18 -3.97
N THR A 241 12.04 -3.26 -4.68
CA THR A 241 12.76 -3.17 -5.97
C THR A 241 11.98 -2.37 -7.01
N VAL A 242 10.66 -2.56 -7.09
CA VAL A 242 9.80 -1.80 -8.02
C VAL A 242 9.78 -0.30 -7.63
N ILE A 243 9.63 0.00 -6.35
CA ILE A 243 9.60 1.38 -5.84
C ILE A 243 10.95 2.08 -6.07
N GLU A 244 12.07 1.42 -5.79
CA GLU A 244 13.42 1.96 -6.05
C GLU A 244 13.65 2.19 -7.55
N ALA A 245 13.10 1.35 -8.42
CA ALA A 245 13.12 1.59 -9.86
C ALA A 245 12.26 2.80 -10.26
N ALA A 246 11.06 2.92 -9.72
CA ALA A 246 10.12 3.99 -10.06
C ALA A 246 10.55 5.37 -9.50
N LEU A 247 11.29 5.41 -8.40
CA LEU A 247 11.79 6.65 -7.79
C LEU A 247 13.19 7.05 -8.30
N ARG A 248 13.84 6.24 -9.13
CA ARG A 248 15.10 6.64 -9.75
C ARG A 248 14.86 7.83 -10.69
N PRO A 249 15.71 8.87 -10.63
CA PRO A 249 15.66 9.92 -11.63
C PRO A 249 15.88 9.29 -13.03
N PRO A 250 15.26 9.84 -14.09
CA PRO A 250 15.53 9.39 -15.44
C PRO A 250 17.03 9.48 -15.72
N PRO A 251 17.59 8.56 -16.53
CA PRO A 251 18.99 8.62 -16.90
C PRO A 251 19.30 9.99 -17.50
N GLU A 252 20.41 10.58 -17.09
CA GLU A 252 20.88 11.84 -17.64
C GLU A 252 21.01 11.69 -19.17
N PRO A 253 20.54 12.66 -19.97
CA PRO A 253 20.73 12.61 -21.41
C PRO A 253 22.20 12.37 -21.72
N PRO A 254 22.55 11.58 -22.77
CA PRO A 254 23.94 11.44 -23.16
C PRO A 254 24.55 12.83 -23.35
N ALA A 255 25.70 13.06 -22.70
CA ALA A 255 26.41 14.33 -22.77
C ALA A 255 26.54 14.75 -24.23
N ASP A 256 26.05 15.94 -24.56
CA ASP A 256 26.17 16.48 -25.89
C ASP A 256 27.68 16.64 -26.19
N PRO A 257 28.25 15.92 -27.17
CA PRO A 257 29.66 16.06 -27.51
C PRO A 257 30.01 17.48 -28.00
N ALA A 258 29.02 18.35 -28.20
CA ALA A 258 29.20 19.75 -28.55
C ALA A 258 29.29 20.73 -27.36
N ASP A 259 29.13 20.31 -26.09
CA ASP A 259 29.24 21.20 -24.93
C ASP A 259 30.60 21.06 -24.19
N PRO A 260 31.56 22.01 -24.38
CA PRO A 260 32.87 21.95 -23.72
C PRO A 260 32.81 22.34 -22.23
N ALA A 261 31.66 22.78 -21.71
CA ALA A 261 31.56 23.30 -20.34
C ALA A 261 31.49 22.22 -19.27
N ALA A 262 31.19 20.97 -19.62
CA ALA A 262 31.05 19.86 -18.66
C ALA A 262 32.39 19.34 -18.10
N SER A 263 33.53 19.79 -18.63
CA SER A 263 34.86 19.36 -18.19
C SER A 263 35.65 20.50 -17.51
N THR A 264 35.09 21.14 -16.50
CA THR A 264 35.90 21.91 -15.54
C THR A 264 35.48 21.62 -14.11
N THR A 265 36.21 20.70 -13.47
CA THR A 265 36.26 20.61 -12.01
C THR A 265 36.83 21.90 -11.46
N SER A 266 35.99 22.70 -10.81
CA SER A 266 36.38 23.89 -10.06
C SER A 266 37.14 23.47 -8.78
N THR A 267 38.46 23.52 -8.83
CA THR A 267 39.32 23.55 -7.65
C THR A 267 39.64 25.01 -7.33
N SER A 268 38.91 25.59 -6.38
CA SER A 268 39.27 26.88 -5.78
C SER A 268 40.53 26.71 -4.92
N PRO A 269 41.59 27.54 -5.09
CA PRO A 269 42.72 27.57 -4.17
C PRO A 269 42.40 28.40 -2.90
N PRO A 270 43.10 28.16 -1.77
CA PRO A 270 42.83 28.86 -0.52
C PRO A 270 43.34 30.30 -0.54
N ALA A 271 42.59 31.19 0.11
CA ALA A 271 42.88 32.61 0.20
C ALA A 271 44.11 32.90 1.09
N THR A 272 45.09 33.60 0.54
CA THR A 272 46.26 34.13 1.25
C THR A 272 45.95 35.54 1.76
N THR A 273 45.97 35.75 3.07
CA THR A 273 45.94 37.09 3.70
C THR A 273 47.36 37.63 3.86
N VAL A 274 47.63 38.85 3.38
CA VAL A 274 48.86 39.63 3.63
C VAL A 274 48.49 41.10 3.88
N PRO A 275 49.19 41.83 4.78
CA PRO A 275 48.60 42.88 5.61
C PRO A 275 48.73 44.30 5.04
N THR A 276 47.85 45.19 5.52
CA THR A 276 47.88 46.63 5.27
C THR A 276 48.94 47.32 6.13
N GLY A 277 49.85 48.05 5.48
CA GLY A 277 50.70 49.05 6.11
C GLY A 277 50.76 50.31 5.25
N GLY A 278 50.71 51.48 5.89
CA GLY A 278 51.17 52.75 5.33
C GLY A 278 50.18 53.92 5.47
N GLY A 279 50.42 54.76 6.48
CA GLY A 279 49.74 56.04 6.73
C GLY A 279 50.05 56.55 8.13
#